data_AF-A0A0G3G4B5-F1
#
_entry.id   AF-A0A0G3G4B5-F1
#
_cell.length_a   1.000
_cell.length_b   1.000
_cell.length_c   1.000
_cell.angle_alpha   90.00
_cell.angle_beta   90.00
_cell.angle_gamma   90.00
#
_symmetry.space_group_name_H-M   'P 1'
#
loop_
_entity.id
_entity.type
_entity.pdbx_description
1 polymer ?
#
loop_
_entity_poly.entity_id
_entity_poly.type
_entity_poly.pdbx_seq_one_letter_code
_entity_poly.pdbx_strand_id
1 'polypeptide(L)'
;MRPAAPCPVTRQPPRRLLAATAGLFLLISGLASPASADERPEILNILSQFVASSTAAARCDEIDDDQMVAFLANQQMIYLQSVMALEDQHPEATGEQIAATLLRGQEDIQTQVRQRIDEHGCDDPNAQALIELFAMQAEWRPGRSPRNDTE
;
A
#
# COMPACT_ATOMS: atom_id res chain seq x y z
N MET A 1 20.22 -35.88 35.55
CA MET A 1 20.61 -34.51 35.15
C MET A 1 19.91 -33.53 36.07
N ARG A 2 20.70 -32.62 36.68
CA ARG A 2 20.36 -31.31 37.31
C ARG A 2 19.22 -31.20 38.36
N PRO A 3 19.52 -30.66 39.56
CA PRO A 3 18.52 -30.21 40.54
C PRO A 3 18.22 -28.70 40.42
N ALA A 4 17.08 -28.25 40.96
CA ALA A 4 16.83 -26.91 41.52
C ALA A 4 15.44 -26.92 42.19
N ALA A 5 15.31 -27.09 43.51
CA ALA A 5 15.43 -26.06 44.56
C ALA A 5 14.41 -24.90 44.38
N PRO A 6 13.43 -24.75 45.30
CA PRO A 6 12.47 -23.64 45.28
C PRO A 6 13.10 -22.32 45.74
N CYS A 7 12.76 -21.23 45.04
CA CYS A 7 13.19 -19.87 45.39
C CYS A 7 12.52 -19.39 46.70
N PRO A 8 13.26 -18.65 47.56
CA PRO A 8 12.73 -18.10 48.81
C PRO A 8 11.95 -16.80 48.64
N VAL A 9 11.00 -16.62 49.57
CA VAL A 9 10.18 -15.43 49.84
C VAL A 9 11.04 -14.21 50.17
N THR A 10 10.87 -13.12 49.42
CA THR A 10 11.46 -11.80 49.74
C THR A 10 10.43 -10.87 50.38
N ARG A 11 10.75 -10.45 51.60
CA ARG A 11 10.01 -9.49 52.42
C ARG A 11 10.04 -8.08 51.83
N GLN A 12 8.91 -7.38 51.92
CA GLN A 12 8.76 -5.95 51.65
C GLN A 12 9.70 -5.08 52.52
N PRO A 13 10.27 -4.00 51.96
CA PRO A 13 10.81 -2.90 52.75
C PRO A 13 9.74 -1.86 53.12
N PRO A 14 9.92 -1.11 54.23
CA PRO A 14 8.90 -0.20 54.75
C PRO A 14 8.86 1.14 54.02
N ARG A 15 7.63 1.67 53.90
CA ARG A 15 7.30 3.04 53.52
C ARG A 15 7.96 4.05 54.47
N ARG A 16 8.62 5.06 53.92
CA ARG A 16 8.86 6.35 54.58
C ARG A 16 8.43 7.49 53.67
N LEU A 17 7.72 8.44 54.28
CA LEU A 17 7.06 9.61 53.72
C LEU A 17 8.05 10.73 53.33
N LEU A 18 7.72 11.39 52.21
CA LEU A 18 7.75 12.84 51.91
C LEU A 18 8.97 13.69 52.29
N ALA A 19 9.56 14.33 51.27
CA ALA A 19 9.76 15.79 51.25
C ALA A 19 10.01 16.27 49.81
N ALA A 20 9.27 17.31 49.41
CA ALA A 20 9.37 17.99 48.13
C ALA A 20 10.45 19.08 48.17
N THR A 21 11.29 19.17 47.13
CA THR A 21 11.97 20.41 46.74
C THR A 21 12.23 20.40 45.24
N ALA A 22 11.72 21.44 44.57
CA ALA A 22 11.88 21.74 43.16
C ALA A 22 13.34 22.08 42.80
N GLY A 23 13.78 21.69 41.59
CA GLY A 23 15.06 22.13 41.04
C GLY A 23 15.59 21.28 39.89
N LEU A 24 15.15 21.59 38.67
CA LEU A 24 15.92 21.60 37.42
C LEU A 24 17.04 20.55 37.24
N PHE A 25 16.78 19.50 36.45
CA PHE A 25 17.82 18.85 35.65
C PHE A 25 17.23 18.35 34.32
N LEU A 26 17.84 18.83 33.23
CA LEU A 26 17.69 18.35 31.86
C LEU A 26 17.83 16.82 31.77
N LEU A 27 17.07 16.19 30.86
CA LEU A 27 17.47 15.07 29.98
C LEU A 27 16.25 14.22 29.61
N ILE A 28 15.46 14.65 28.62
CA ILE A 28 14.75 13.72 27.74
C ILE A 28 14.82 14.26 26.30
N SER A 29 16.04 14.39 25.80
CA SER A 29 16.28 14.41 24.36
C SER A 29 16.14 12.99 23.83
N GLY A 30 15.41 12.85 22.73
CA GLY A 30 15.76 11.89 21.70
C GLY A 30 15.17 10.48 21.84
N LEU A 31 13.88 10.35 21.55
CA LEU A 31 13.38 9.21 20.77
C LEU A 31 12.41 9.73 19.70
N ALA A 32 12.86 10.70 18.91
CA ALA A 32 12.37 10.79 17.54
C ALA A 32 12.98 9.59 16.82
N SER A 33 12.22 8.48 16.78
CA SER A 33 12.55 7.39 15.88
C SER A 33 12.56 7.98 14.47
N PRO A 34 13.62 7.81 13.65
CA PRO A 34 13.49 8.09 12.24
C PRO A 34 12.46 7.07 11.71
N ALA A 35 11.25 7.53 11.46
CA ALA A 35 10.33 6.83 10.58
C ALA A 35 10.90 6.96 9.16
N SER A 36 11.95 6.21 8.89
CA SER A 36 12.42 5.91 7.54
C SER A 36 11.97 4.48 7.26
N ALA A 37 10.65 4.28 7.27
CA ALA A 37 10.08 3.23 6.45
C ALA A 37 10.15 3.78 5.03
N ASP A 38 10.83 3.07 4.16
CA ASP A 38 10.88 3.28 2.72
C ASP A 38 9.45 3.07 2.18
N GLU A 39 8.57 4.06 2.40
CA GLU A 39 7.19 4.02 1.93
C GLU A 39 7.22 4.15 0.43
N ARG A 40 6.86 3.03 -0.24
CA ARG A 40 6.66 2.99 -1.68
C ARG A 40 5.81 4.20 -2.09
N PRO A 41 6.22 4.99 -3.10
CA PRO A 41 5.48 6.19 -3.47
C PRO A 41 4.03 5.84 -3.80
N GLU A 42 3.11 6.66 -3.31
CA GLU A 42 1.66 6.43 -3.37
C GLU A 42 1.18 6.07 -4.78
N ILE A 43 1.79 6.67 -5.81
CA ILE A 43 1.47 6.40 -7.21
C ILE A 43 1.68 4.94 -7.63
N LEU A 44 2.67 4.25 -7.06
CA LEU A 44 2.90 2.84 -7.35
C LEU A 44 1.81 1.95 -6.73
N ASN A 45 1.21 2.38 -5.62
CA ASN A 45 0.03 1.71 -5.07
C ASN A 45 -1.17 1.89 -6.01
N ILE A 46 -1.35 3.09 -6.57
CA ILE A 46 -2.40 3.34 -7.56
C ILE A 46 -2.16 2.48 -8.81
N LEU A 47 -0.93 2.42 -9.34
CA LEU A 47 -0.60 1.53 -10.45
C LEU A 47 -0.91 0.07 -10.13
N SER A 48 -0.59 -0.38 -8.91
CA SER A 48 -0.89 -1.73 -8.45
C SER A 48 -2.39 -2.03 -8.49
N GLN A 49 -3.22 -1.07 -8.12
CA GLN A 49 -4.68 -1.19 -8.19
C GLN A 49 -5.18 -1.29 -9.63
N PHE A 50 -4.66 -0.49 -10.57
CA PHE A 50 -4.98 -0.60 -12.00
C PHE A 50 -4.61 -1.99 -12.56
N VAL A 51 -3.51 -2.57 -12.11
CA VAL A 51 -3.09 -3.92 -12.56
C VAL A 51 -4.01 -4.98 -11.98
N ALA A 52 -4.33 -4.88 -10.69
CA ALA A 52 -5.21 -5.83 -10.02
C ALA A 52 -6.64 -5.80 -10.60
N SER A 53 -7.20 -4.61 -10.79
CA SER A 53 -8.57 -4.42 -11.32
C SER A 53 -8.71 -4.94 -12.74
N SER A 54 -7.77 -4.60 -13.63
CA SER A 54 -7.78 -5.08 -15.02
C SER A 54 -7.60 -6.59 -15.12
N THR A 55 -6.78 -7.19 -14.23
CA THR A 55 -6.64 -8.64 -14.15
C THR A 55 -7.94 -9.33 -13.75
N ALA A 56 -8.64 -8.79 -12.74
CA ALA A 56 -9.90 -9.34 -12.29
C ALA A 56 -10.99 -9.21 -13.36
N ALA A 57 -11.15 -8.01 -13.92
CA ALA A 57 -12.13 -7.75 -14.98
C ALA A 57 -11.90 -8.64 -16.20
N ALA A 58 -10.66 -8.75 -16.69
CA ALA A 58 -10.36 -9.59 -17.85
C ALA A 58 -10.59 -11.10 -17.60
N ARG A 59 -10.59 -11.53 -16.34
CA ARG A 59 -10.81 -12.92 -15.96
C ARG A 59 -12.29 -13.25 -15.73
N CYS A 60 -13.07 -12.28 -15.25
CA CYS A 60 -14.39 -12.49 -14.66
C CYS A 60 -15.53 -11.76 -15.35
N ASP A 61 -15.25 -10.86 -16.29
CA ASP A 61 -16.28 -10.03 -16.93
C ASP A 61 -16.09 -9.96 -18.45
N GLU A 62 -17.15 -9.57 -19.16
CA GLU A 62 -17.11 -9.23 -20.57
C GLU A 62 -16.94 -7.71 -20.71
N ILE A 63 -15.70 -7.29 -21.02
CA ILE A 63 -15.35 -5.88 -21.08
C ILE A 63 -15.68 -5.32 -22.47
N ASP A 64 -16.38 -4.20 -22.50
CA ASP A 64 -16.63 -3.42 -23.71
C ASP A 64 -15.34 -2.74 -24.22
N ASP A 65 -15.14 -2.72 -25.54
CA ASP A 65 -13.93 -2.19 -26.17
C ASP A 65 -13.70 -0.71 -25.83
N ASP A 66 -14.75 0.12 -25.78
CA ASP A 66 -14.62 1.54 -25.44
C ASP A 66 -14.24 1.73 -23.96
N GLN A 67 -14.78 0.87 -23.08
CA GLN A 67 -14.40 0.85 -21.67
C GLN A 67 -12.94 0.46 -21.48
N MET A 68 -12.45 -0.54 -22.21
CA MET A 68 -11.04 -0.95 -22.19
C MET A 68 -10.13 0.19 -22.67
N VAL A 69 -10.48 0.86 -23.77
CA VAL A 69 -9.71 2.00 -24.30
C VAL A 69 -9.64 3.14 -23.27
N ALA A 70 -10.76 3.49 -22.65
CA ALA A 70 -10.80 4.54 -21.62
C ALA A 70 -9.93 4.17 -20.40
N PHE A 71 -10.02 2.91 -19.96
CA PHE A 71 -9.20 2.38 -18.86
C PHE A 71 -7.69 2.49 -19.17
N LEU A 72 -7.26 2.04 -20.35
CA LEU A 72 -5.85 2.05 -20.74
C LEU A 72 -5.30 3.47 -20.83
N ALA A 73 -6.09 4.44 -21.31
CA ALA A 73 -5.70 5.84 -21.33
C ALA A 73 -5.42 6.39 -19.92
N ASN A 74 -6.28 6.03 -18.96
CA ASN A 74 -6.11 6.42 -17.56
C ASN A 74 -4.91 5.70 -16.91
N GLN A 75 -4.73 4.41 -17.18
CA GLN A 75 -3.58 3.64 -16.68
C GLN A 75 -2.25 4.21 -17.20
N GLN A 76 -2.19 4.61 -18.47
CA GLN A 76 -0.97 5.15 -19.09
C GLN A 76 -0.45 6.39 -18.33
N MET A 77 -1.35 7.26 -17.85
CA MET A 77 -0.97 8.42 -17.06
C MET A 77 -0.36 8.02 -15.72
N ILE A 78 -0.96 7.05 -15.03
CA ILE A 78 -0.46 6.53 -13.75
C ILE A 78 0.88 5.82 -13.94
N TYR A 79 1.05 5.07 -15.03
CA TYR A 79 2.31 4.42 -15.37
C TYR A 79 3.43 5.44 -15.57
N LEU A 80 3.18 6.52 -16.31
CA LEU A 80 4.18 7.57 -16.52
C LEU A 80 4.59 8.25 -15.19
N GLN A 81 3.63 8.58 -14.35
CA GLN A 81 3.92 9.16 -13.02
C GLN A 81 4.68 8.17 -12.12
N SER A 82 4.40 6.87 -12.25
CA SER A 82 5.13 5.81 -11.54
C SER A 82 6.58 5.71 -11.98
N VAL A 83 6.86 5.83 -13.28
CA VAL A 83 8.23 5.90 -13.81
C VAL A 83 8.95 7.11 -13.23
N MET A 84 8.34 8.31 -13.32
CA MET A 84 8.94 9.54 -12.79
C MET A 84 9.23 9.46 -11.28
N ALA A 85 8.34 8.85 -10.50
CA ALA A 85 8.53 8.67 -9.07
C ALA A 85 9.70 7.72 -8.76
N LEU A 86 9.86 6.64 -9.53
CA LEU A 86 10.99 5.72 -9.35
C LEU A 86 12.31 6.34 -9.82
N GLU A 87 12.31 7.14 -10.88
CA GLU A 87 13.49 7.89 -11.33
C GLU A 87 13.95 8.92 -10.29
N ASP A 88 13.02 9.61 -9.63
CA ASP A 88 13.32 10.57 -8.56
C ASP A 88 13.92 9.88 -7.32
N GLN A 89 13.41 8.70 -6.96
CA GLN A 89 13.90 7.92 -5.82
C GLN A 89 15.21 7.17 -6.09
N HIS A 90 15.45 6.80 -7.35
CA HIS A 90 16.60 6.01 -7.78
C HIS A 90 17.30 6.69 -8.96
N PRO A 91 17.93 7.86 -8.77
CA PRO A 91 18.56 8.62 -9.86
C PRO A 91 19.73 7.87 -10.52
N GLU A 92 20.28 6.85 -9.87
CA GLU A 92 21.31 5.96 -10.40
C GLU A 92 20.78 4.83 -11.28
N ALA A 93 19.47 4.54 -11.24
CA ALA A 93 18.87 3.46 -11.99
C ALA A 93 18.72 3.83 -13.47
N THR A 94 18.93 2.85 -14.35
CA THR A 94 18.65 3.03 -15.78
C THR A 94 17.16 2.88 -16.05
N GLY A 95 16.67 3.47 -17.15
CA GLY A 95 15.27 3.29 -17.57
C GLY A 95 14.89 1.81 -17.77
N GLU A 96 15.83 0.95 -18.18
CA GLU A 96 15.61 -0.50 -18.27
C GLU A 96 15.41 -1.15 -16.90
N GLN A 97 16.17 -0.74 -15.87
CA GLN A 97 16.00 -1.24 -14.50
C GLN A 97 14.66 -0.79 -13.90
N ILE A 98 14.25 0.46 -14.15
CA ILE A 98 12.95 0.99 -13.73
C ILE A 98 11.83 0.21 -14.40
N ALA A 99 11.89 0.03 -15.73
CA ALA A 99 10.91 -0.75 -16.47
C ALA A 99 10.83 -2.20 -16.00
N ALA A 100 11.97 -2.86 -15.77
CA ALA A 100 12.03 -4.23 -15.26
C ALA A 100 11.43 -4.35 -13.85
N THR A 101 11.62 -3.33 -13.01
CA THR A 101 11.04 -3.27 -11.66
C THR A 101 9.52 -3.15 -11.72
N LEU A 102 9.01 -2.25 -12.56
CA LEU A 102 7.57 -2.09 -12.78
C LEU A 102 6.96 -3.37 -13.37
N LEU A 103 7.58 -3.98 -14.38
CA LEU A 103 7.08 -5.19 -15.02
C LEU A 103 6.96 -6.34 -14.01
N ARG A 104 8.01 -6.61 -13.23
CA ARG A 104 7.98 -7.66 -12.21
C ARG A 104 6.87 -7.42 -11.19
N GLY A 105 6.73 -6.18 -10.71
CA GLY A 105 5.67 -5.82 -9.78
C GLY A 105 4.27 -6.07 -10.35
N GLN A 106 4.07 -5.77 -11.64
CA GLN A 106 2.81 -6.06 -12.32
C GLN A 106 2.55 -7.57 -12.45
N GLU A 107 3.54 -8.35 -12.87
CA GLU A 107 3.43 -9.81 -13.00
C GLU A 107 3.09 -10.49 -11.65
N ASP A 108 3.72 -10.03 -10.57
CA ASP A 108 3.45 -10.52 -9.22
C ASP A 108 2.01 -10.25 -8.79
N ILE A 109 1.49 -9.05 -9.08
CA ILE A 109 0.10 -8.67 -8.76
C ILE A 109 -0.88 -9.48 -9.60
N GLN A 110 -0.65 -9.57 -10.91
CA GLN A 110 -1.52 -10.34 -11.80
C GLN A 110 -1.59 -11.81 -11.36
N THR A 111 -0.45 -12.39 -10.96
CA THR A 111 -0.39 -13.78 -10.50
C THR A 111 -1.17 -13.98 -9.21
N GLN A 112 -1.03 -13.08 -8.23
CA GLN A 112 -1.78 -13.15 -6.98
C GLN A 112 -3.29 -13.00 -7.19
N VAL A 113 -3.72 -12.07 -8.06
CA VAL A 113 -5.14 -11.87 -8.37
C VAL A 113 -5.72 -13.09 -9.09
N ARG A 114 -5.02 -13.60 -10.12
CA ARG A 114 -5.45 -14.82 -10.83
C ARG A 114 -5.58 -16.01 -9.89
N GLN A 115 -4.56 -16.24 -9.05
CA GLN A 115 -4.59 -17.34 -8.08
C GLN A 115 -5.79 -17.22 -7.13
N ARG A 116 -6.04 -16.02 -6.60
CA ARG A 116 -7.20 -15.79 -5.72
C ARG A 116 -8.52 -16.09 -6.44
N ILE A 117 -8.67 -15.65 -7.68
CA ILE A 117 -9.88 -15.90 -8.48
C ILE A 117 -10.02 -17.38 -8.82
N ASP A 118 -8.93 -18.07 -9.16
CA ASP A 118 -8.96 -19.51 -9.43
C ASP A 118 -9.33 -20.32 -8.17
N GLU A 119 -8.95 -19.85 -6.97
CA GLU A 119 -9.25 -20.49 -5.68
C GLU A 119 -10.67 -20.18 -5.16
N HIS A 120 -11.17 -18.95 -5.35
CA HIS A 120 -12.40 -18.47 -4.72
C HIS A 120 -13.54 -18.16 -5.69
N GLY A 121 -13.26 -18.14 -6.99
CA GLY A 121 -14.21 -17.79 -8.04
C GLY A 121 -14.41 -16.29 -8.21
N CYS A 122 -15.12 -15.93 -9.29
CA CYS A 122 -15.45 -14.55 -9.61
C CYS A 122 -16.48 -13.92 -8.65
N ASP A 123 -17.24 -14.73 -7.93
CA ASP A 123 -18.22 -14.26 -6.93
C ASP A 123 -17.55 -13.90 -5.57
N ASP A 124 -16.23 -14.09 -5.43
CA ASP A 124 -15.50 -13.63 -4.23
C ASP A 124 -15.67 -12.11 -4.07
N PRO A 125 -15.98 -11.61 -2.86
CA PRO A 125 -16.18 -10.17 -2.66
C PRO A 125 -14.99 -9.31 -3.08
N ASN A 126 -13.76 -9.83 -3.03
CA ASN A 126 -12.59 -9.07 -3.47
C ASN A 126 -12.45 -9.06 -4.99
N ALA A 127 -12.85 -10.15 -5.67
CA ALA A 127 -12.91 -10.16 -7.13
C ALA A 127 -13.96 -9.14 -7.62
N GLN A 128 -15.15 -9.14 -7.03
CA GLN A 128 -16.20 -8.17 -7.33
C GLN A 128 -15.75 -6.73 -7.09
N ALA A 129 -15.09 -6.44 -5.96
CA ALA A 129 -14.56 -5.10 -5.69
C ALA A 129 -13.51 -4.65 -6.72
N LEU A 130 -12.69 -5.57 -7.22
CA LEU A 130 -11.71 -5.26 -8.27
C LEU A 130 -12.36 -5.01 -9.64
N ILE A 131 -13.46 -5.71 -9.95
CA ILE A 131 -14.26 -5.48 -11.17
C ILE A 131 -14.94 -4.10 -11.10
N GLU A 132 -15.54 -3.75 -9.96
CA GLU A 132 -16.11 -2.40 -9.74
C GLU A 132 -15.03 -1.32 -9.85
N LEU A 133 -13.85 -1.57 -9.29
CA LEU A 133 -12.72 -0.66 -9.39
C LEU A 133 -12.26 -0.45 -10.83
N PHE A 134 -12.25 -1.49 -11.66
CA PHE A 134 -11.96 -1.38 -13.09
C PHE A 134 -12.93 -0.42 -13.77
N ALA A 135 -14.24 -0.58 -13.53
CA ALA A 135 -15.25 0.30 -14.09
C ALA A 135 -15.07 1.76 -13.66
N MET A 136 -14.84 2.00 -12.36
CA MET A 136 -14.55 3.35 -11.84
C MET A 136 -13.30 3.97 -12.47
N GLN A 137 -12.25 3.17 -12.66
CA GLN A 137 -11.00 3.60 -13.29
C GLN A 137 -11.16 3.88 -14.79
N ALA A 138 -12.07 3.20 -15.49
CA ALA A 138 -12.41 3.50 -16.88
C ALA A 138 -13.20 4.82 -17.00
N GLU A 139 -14.09 5.10 -16.05
CA GLU A 139 -14.90 6.32 -16.03
C GLU A 139 -14.15 7.56 -15.51
N TRP A 140 -13.01 7.35 -14.87
CA TRP A 140 -12.23 8.44 -14.28
C TRP A 140 -11.82 9.47 -15.34
N ARG A 141 -12.09 10.75 -15.06
CA ARG A 141 -11.79 11.88 -15.94
C ARG A 141 -11.09 12.98 -15.14
N PRO A 142 -9.77 12.92 -14.98
CA PRO A 142 -9.03 13.92 -14.23
C PRO A 142 -9.27 15.33 -14.81
N GLY A 143 -9.55 16.30 -13.94
CA GLY A 143 -9.76 17.70 -14.32
C GLY A 143 -11.20 18.09 -14.70
N ARG A 144 -12.17 17.16 -14.71
CA ARG A 144 -13.59 17.54 -14.75
C ARG A 144 -14.13 17.67 -13.33
N SER A 145 -14.50 18.89 -12.93
CA SER A 145 -15.37 19.10 -11.76
C SER A 145 -16.73 18.44 -12.03
N PRO A 146 -17.41 17.85 -11.03
CA PRO A 146 -18.80 17.44 -11.19
C PRO A 146 -19.57 18.66 -11.68
N ARG A 147 -20.13 18.57 -12.89
CA ARG A 147 -21.04 19.60 -13.36
C ARG A 147 -22.29 19.51 -12.49
N ASN A 148 -22.54 20.52 -11.67
CA ASN A 148 -23.87 20.78 -11.17
C ASN A 148 -24.70 21.32 -12.34
N ASP A 149 -25.10 20.43 -13.24
CA ASP A 149 -26.09 20.73 -14.26
C ASP A 149 -27.46 20.66 -13.58
N THR A 150 -27.75 21.65 -12.73
CA THR A 150 -29.13 22.00 -12.38
C THR A 150 -29.69 22.85 -13.51
N GLU A 151 -30.51 22.22 -14.36
CA GLU A 151 -31.58 22.91 -15.12
C GLU A 151 -32.68 23.40 -14.17
#